data_AF-X1UFV9-F1
#
_entry.id   AF-X1UFV9-F1
#
_cell.length_a   1.000
_cell.length_b   1.000
_cell.length_c   1.000
_cell.angle_alpha   90.00
_cell.angle_beta   90.00
_cell.angle_gamma   90.00
#
_symmetry.space_group_name_H-M   'P 1'
#
loop_
_entity.id
_entity.type
_entity.pdbx_description
1 polymer ?
#
loop_
_entity_poly.entity_id
_entity_poly.type
_entity_poly.pdbx_seq_one_letter_code
_entity_poly.pdbx_strand_id
1 'polypeptide(L)'
;MVKSLKEWRFIPIEVRNGYWNMALDEAILNAVIEKESPNTLRFFKWEPSTVSIGRNQSLSNEVNTNVAIEKGFNIVRRITGGGAVFHDNTREITYSI
;
A
#
# COMPACT_ATOMS: atom_id res chain seq x y z
N MET A 1 -19.44 -7.23 -19.82
CA MET A 1 -20.05 -5.88 -19.70
C MET A 1 -19.05 -4.99 -19.00
N VAL A 2 -18.42 -4.05 -19.71
CA VAL A 2 -17.50 -3.09 -19.09
C VAL A 2 -18.35 -2.09 -18.31
N LYS A 3 -18.23 -2.06 -16.97
CA LYS A 3 -18.91 -1.07 -16.12
C LYS A 3 -18.50 0.33 -16.57
N SER A 4 -19.46 1.26 -16.63
CA SER A 4 -19.21 2.61 -17.13
C SER A 4 -18.11 3.31 -16.31
N LEU A 5 -17.26 4.11 -16.97
CA LEU A 5 -16.21 4.94 -16.34
C LEU A 5 -16.74 5.94 -15.29
N LYS A 6 -18.07 6.07 -15.13
CA LYS A 6 -18.71 6.93 -14.14
C LYS A 6 -18.86 6.27 -12.77
N GLU A 7 -18.86 4.94 -12.69
CA GLU A 7 -19.03 4.23 -11.41
C GLU A 7 -17.66 3.90 -10.79
N TRP A 8 -17.46 4.32 -9.56
CA TRP A 8 -16.25 4.05 -8.79
C TRP A 8 -16.52 2.93 -7.77
N ARG A 9 -15.56 2.02 -7.61
CA ARG A 9 -15.55 1.07 -6.52
C ARG A 9 -14.99 1.76 -5.27
N PHE A 10 -15.74 1.72 -4.19
CA PHE A 10 -15.24 2.13 -2.87
C PHE A 10 -14.90 0.89 -2.04
N ILE A 11 -13.67 0.82 -1.55
CA ILE A 11 -13.24 -0.19 -0.56
C ILE A 11 -13.10 0.54 0.78
N PRO A 12 -13.95 0.22 1.77
CA PRO A 12 -13.90 0.85 3.08
C PRO A 12 -12.61 0.47 3.82
N ILE A 13 -12.38 1.12 4.96
CA ILE A 13 -11.15 0.93 5.73
C ILE A 13 -10.97 -0.54 6.13
N GLU A 14 -9.84 -1.11 5.74
CA GLU A 14 -9.39 -2.43 6.18
C GLU A 14 -8.04 -2.33 6.89
N VAL A 15 -7.84 -3.16 7.91
CA VAL A 15 -6.57 -3.27 8.64
C VAL A 15 -5.88 -4.55 8.19
N ARG A 16 -4.70 -4.41 7.56
CA ARG A 16 -3.93 -5.52 7.00
C ARG A 16 -2.43 -5.26 7.14
N ASN A 17 -1.64 -6.31 6.99
CA ASN A 17 -0.17 -6.19 6.99
C ASN A 17 0.34 -5.49 5.73
N GLY A 18 1.60 -5.05 5.79
CA GLY A 18 2.21 -4.28 4.70
C GLY A 18 2.22 -5.04 3.37
N TYR A 19 2.50 -6.34 3.41
CA TYR A 19 2.57 -7.19 2.21
C TYR A 19 1.20 -7.28 1.52
N TRP A 20 0.13 -7.49 2.29
CA TRP A 20 -1.22 -7.59 1.78
C TRP A 20 -1.70 -6.25 1.18
N ASN A 21 -1.41 -5.14 1.86
CA ASN A 21 -1.77 -3.81 1.36
C ASN A 21 -1.11 -3.53 0.00
N MET A 22 0.18 -3.85 -0.15
CA MET A 22 0.89 -3.68 -1.43
C MET A 22 0.39 -4.62 -2.52
N ALA A 23 0.15 -5.89 -2.19
CA ALA A 23 -0.38 -6.86 -3.14
C ALA A 23 -1.78 -6.47 -3.63
N LEU A 24 -2.64 -5.96 -2.75
CA LEU A 24 -3.97 -5.52 -3.12
C LEU A 24 -3.93 -4.26 -4.00
N ASP A 25 -3.09 -3.28 -3.66
CA ASP A 25 -2.92 -2.08 -4.50
C ASP A 25 -2.42 -2.46 -5.91
N GLU A 26 -1.45 -3.37 -6.03
CA GLU A 26 -0.96 -3.88 -7.32
C GLU A 26 -2.04 -4.66 -8.10
N ALA A 27 -2.78 -5.54 -7.43
CA ALA A 27 -3.86 -6.30 -8.06
C ALA A 27 -4.99 -5.39 -8.58
N ILE A 28 -5.35 -4.36 -7.80
CA ILE A 28 -6.34 -3.36 -8.21
C ILE A 28 -5.83 -2.58 -9.43
N LEU A 29 -4.59 -2.11 -9.40
CA LEU A 29 -3.98 -1.38 -10.52
C LEU A 29 -4.03 -2.21 -11.80
N ASN A 30 -3.59 -3.47 -11.74
CA ASN A 30 -3.59 -4.36 -12.90
C ASN A 30 -5.02 -4.59 -13.42
N ALA A 31 -5.98 -4.88 -12.54
CA ALA A 31 -7.37 -5.08 -12.94
C ALA A 31 -8.02 -3.83 -13.57
N VAL A 32 -7.63 -2.63 -13.12
CA VAL A 32 -8.10 -1.36 -13.72
C VAL A 32 -7.47 -1.15 -15.10
N ILE A 33 -6.17 -1.42 -15.26
CA ILE A 33 -5.46 -1.35 -16.55
C ILE A 33 -6.13 -2.28 -17.58
N GLU A 34 -6.42 -3.52 -17.18
CA GLU A 34 -7.08 -4.53 -18.02
C GLU A 34 -8.60 -4.30 -18.20
N LYS A 35 -9.15 -3.24 -17.60
CA LYS A 35 -10.58 -2.88 -17.64
C LYS A 35 -11.50 -3.97 -17.06
N GLU A 36 -10.97 -4.81 -16.19
CA GLU A 36 -11.71 -5.84 -15.44
C GLU A 36 -12.32 -5.28 -14.14
N SER A 37 -11.83 -4.12 -13.69
CA SER A 37 -12.33 -3.41 -12.51
C SER A 37 -12.62 -1.93 -12.81
N PRO A 38 -13.64 -1.31 -12.17
CA PRO A 38 -13.79 0.14 -12.17
C PRO A 38 -12.65 0.84 -11.42
N ASN A 39 -12.49 2.15 -11.65
CA ASN A 39 -11.66 3.03 -10.82
C ASN A 39 -11.99 2.80 -9.33
N THR A 40 -10.97 2.74 -8.47
CA THR A 40 -11.15 2.29 -7.09
C THR A 40 -10.60 3.32 -6.12
N LEU A 41 -11.45 3.82 -5.21
CA LEU A 41 -11.01 4.52 -4.00
C LEU A 41 -10.93 3.51 -2.86
N ARG A 42 -9.79 3.44 -2.19
CA ARG A 42 -9.58 2.54 -1.06
C ARG A 42 -8.99 3.28 0.13
N PHE A 43 -9.48 2.97 1.34
CA PHE A 43 -8.82 3.34 2.60
C PHE A 43 -8.27 2.12 3.30
N PHE A 44 -7.16 2.26 4.01
CA PHE A 44 -6.58 1.16 4.77
C PHE A 44 -5.67 1.62 5.90
N LYS A 45 -5.40 0.70 6.83
CA LYS A 45 -4.39 0.83 7.88
C LYS A 45 -3.41 -0.33 7.83
N TRP A 46 -2.30 -0.14 8.49
CA TRP A 46 -1.18 -1.07 8.55
C TRP A 46 -1.20 -1.80 9.88
N GLU A 47 -1.10 -3.12 9.88
CA GLU A 47 -0.90 -3.92 11.09
C GLU A 47 0.00 -5.12 10.77
N PRO A 48 1.25 -5.15 11.26
CA PRO A 48 1.88 -4.19 12.18
C PRO A 48 2.26 -2.85 11.51
N SER A 49 2.79 -1.89 12.27
CA SER A 49 3.43 -0.69 11.72
C SER A 49 4.44 -1.08 10.63
N THR A 50 4.49 -0.29 9.55
CA THR A 50 5.15 -0.69 8.31
C THR A 50 6.02 0.43 7.78
N VAL A 51 7.25 0.12 7.37
CA VAL A 51 8.07 1.04 6.57
C VAL A 51 7.85 0.75 5.10
N SER A 52 7.44 1.74 4.31
CA SER A 52 7.44 1.64 2.86
C SER A 52 8.60 2.45 2.27
N ILE A 53 9.37 1.83 1.38
CA ILE A 53 10.41 2.51 0.60
C ILE A 53 9.96 2.68 -0.85
N GLY A 54 10.34 3.80 -1.46
CA GLY A 54 10.05 4.08 -2.86
C GLY A 54 10.73 3.09 -3.79
N ARG A 55 10.16 2.92 -4.99
CA ARG A 55 10.59 1.93 -5.99
C ARG A 55 12.10 1.90 -6.20
N ASN A 56 12.74 3.07 -6.29
CA ASN A 56 14.16 3.21 -6.64
C ASN A 56 15.09 3.48 -5.45
N GLN A 57 14.60 3.41 -4.21
CA GLN A 57 15.44 3.67 -3.03
C GLN A 57 16.25 2.44 -2.61
N SER A 58 17.46 2.65 -2.08
CA SER A 58 18.24 1.57 -1.46
C SER A 58 17.70 1.27 -0.06
N LEU A 59 17.33 0.01 0.20
CA LEU A 59 16.81 -0.38 1.51
C LEU A 59 17.79 -0.05 2.65
N SER A 60 19.08 -0.32 2.44
CA SER A 60 20.13 -0.11 3.44
C SER A 60 20.34 1.37 3.80
N ASN A 61 19.98 2.29 2.90
CA ASN A 61 20.19 3.73 3.11
C ASN A 61 19.00 4.37 3.83
N GLU A 62 17.81 3.77 3.70
CA GLU A 62 16.57 4.35 4.18
C GLU A 62 16.07 3.73 5.49
N VAL A 63 16.39 2.46 5.73
CA VAL A 63 15.77 1.69 6.82
C VAL A 63 16.84 0.98 7.63
N ASN A 64 16.82 1.22 8.95
CA ASN A 64 17.50 0.35 9.90
C ASN A 64 16.71 -0.96 10.03
N THR A 65 17.09 -1.96 9.25
CA THR A 65 16.40 -3.25 9.17
C THR A 65 16.44 -4.01 10.49
N ASN A 66 17.52 -3.89 11.26
CA ASN A 66 17.65 -4.55 12.56
C ASN A 66 16.58 -4.04 13.54
N VAL A 67 16.38 -2.72 13.61
CA VAL A 67 15.34 -2.12 14.44
C VAL A 67 13.95 -2.50 13.94
N ALA A 68 13.72 -2.51 12.63
CA ALA A 68 12.43 -2.91 12.07
C ALA A 68 12.08 -4.37 12.45
N ILE A 69 13.05 -5.29 12.35
CA ILE A 69 12.87 -6.69 12.73
C ILE A 69 12.62 -6.82 14.24
N GLU A 70 13.44 -6.16 15.07
CA GLU A 70 13.31 -6.18 16.53
C GLU A 70 11.94 -5.66 16.99
N LYS A 71 11.42 -4.62 16.34
CA LYS A 71 10.11 -4.03 16.63
C LYS A 71 8.94 -4.75 15.96
N GLY A 72 9.20 -5.77 15.15
CA GLY A 72 8.17 -6.51 14.41
C GLY A 72 7.51 -5.70 13.29
N PHE A 73 8.16 -4.64 12.79
CA PHE A 73 7.64 -3.84 11.70
C PHE A 73 7.78 -4.56 10.36
N ASN A 74 6.78 -4.40 9.50
CA ASN A 74 6.94 -4.81 8.10
C ASN A 74 7.83 -3.82 7.36
N ILE A 75 8.53 -4.32 6.35
CA ILE A 75 9.28 -3.50 5.40
C ILE A 75 8.82 -3.89 4.00
N VAL A 76 8.34 -2.91 3.24
CA VAL A 76 7.82 -3.11 1.88
C VAL A 76 8.42 -2.11 0.90
N ARG A 77 8.52 -2.53 -0.36
CA ARG A 77 8.86 -1.64 -1.47
C ARG A 77 7.62 -1.42 -2.32
N ARG A 78 7.20 -0.17 -2.46
CA ARG A 78 6.04 0.18 -3.29
C ARG A 78 6.43 0.28 -4.77
N ILE A 79 5.44 0.08 -5.65
CA ILE A 79 5.59 0.19 -7.11
C ILE A 79 5.78 1.64 -7.58
N THR A 80 5.42 2.61 -6.74
CA THR A 80 5.56 4.05 -6.98
C THR A 80 6.89 4.63 -6.49
N GLY A 81 7.23 5.83 -6.96
CA GLY A 81 8.41 6.58 -6.52
C GLY A 81 8.25 7.23 -5.13
N GLY A 82 9.03 8.30 -4.88
CA GLY A 82 9.05 9.04 -3.61
C GLY A 82 10.03 8.49 -2.57
N GLY A 83 10.00 9.07 -1.36
CA GLY A 83 10.91 8.76 -0.24
C GLY A 83 10.39 7.70 0.73
N ALA A 84 11.18 7.31 1.73
CA ALA A 84 10.73 6.33 2.72
C ALA A 84 9.64 6.94 3.63
N VAL A 85 8.65 6.13 4.00
CA VAL A 85 7.56 6.52 4.90
C VAL A 85 7.40 5.45 5.96
N PHE A 86 7.33 5.88 7.22
CA PHE A 86 6.93 5.03 8.33
C PHE A 86 5.43 5.17 8.56
N HIS A 87 4.72 4.06 8.51
CA HIS A 87 3.28 3.98 8.71
C HIS A 87 2.97 3.43 10.10
N ASP A 88 2.37 4.27 10.93
CA ASP A 88 1.94 3.89 12.29
C ASP A 88 0.57 3.18 12.26
N ASN A 89 0.49 2.02 12.91
CA ASN A 89 -0.75 1.22 12.93
C ASN A 89 -1.92 1.88 13.70
N THR A 90 -1.64 2.82 14.61
CA THR A 90 -2.67 3.44 15.45
C THR A 90 -3.13 4.81 14.92
N ARG A 91 -2.19 5.65 14.48
CA ARG A 91 -2.40 7.09 14.22
C ARG A 91 -2.49 7.45 12.75
N GLU A 92 -2.36 6.49 11.84
CA GLU A 92 -2.44 6.74 10.40
C GLU A 92 -3.69 6.12 9.76
N ILE A 93 -4.20 6.78 8.72
CA ILE A 93 -5.05 6.19 7.69
C ILE A 93 -4.39 6.48 6.35
N THR A 94 -4.28 5.46 5.50
CA THR A 94 -3.77 5.58 4.13
C THR A 94 -4.90 5.42 3.13
N TYR A 95 -4.75 6.04 1.96
CA TYR A 95 -5.67 5.86 0.84
C TYR A 95 -4.92 5.61 -0.47
N SER A 96 -5.58 4.94 -1.41
CA SER A 96 -5.11 4.74 -2.79
C SER A 96 -6.25 4.99 -3.79
N ILE A 97 -5.87 5.40 -5.02
CA ILE A 97 -6.73 5.79 -6.14
C ILE A 97 -6.18 5.26 -7.47
#